data_AF-A0A9P4NHE6-F1
#
_entry.id   AF-A0A9P4NHE6-F1
#
_cell.length_a   1.000
_cell.length_b   1.000
_cell.length_c   1.000
_cell.angle_alpha   90.00
_cell.angle_beta   90.00
_cell.angle_gamma   90.00
#
_symmetry.space_group_name_H-M   'P 1'
#
loop_
_entity.id
_entity.type
_entity.pdbx_description
1 polymer ?
#
loop_
_entity_poly.entity_id
_entity_poly.type
_entity_poly.pdbx_seq_one_letter_code
_entity_poly.pdbx_strand_id
1 'polypeptide(L)'
;MTAQKEQGHPLFHPAINSLKPNYVRPTDPFRYILNIVYPTKVLQQLGVDVFKDHQYDTWVIKTLMDRLRNNQDDAVHQGEAVLGIHPLYSLFNHSCNPNTSFQAENDKRHISIKAVRAIKKGEEFFVEYTDVRHFPYSIRQRILMRWVGPNCGCDRCRNDRKAGIGMEDIQVPVGRASDFQEFVRSQMGISEEETACLCQQMGLMSMIPKDRSKK
;
A
#
# COMPACT_ATOMS: atom_id res chain seq x y z
N MET A 1 17.69 18.39 -27.76
CA MET A 1 17.81 18.81 -26.36
C MET A 1 18.28 17.59 -25.57
N THR A 2 19.51 17.66 -25.08
CA THR A 2 20.36 16.52 -24.70
C THR A 2 19.94 15.87 -23.38
N ALA A 3 19.81 14.54 -23.42
CA ALA A 3 19.49 13.62 -22.31
C ALA A 3 20.60 13.49 -21.25
N GLN A 4 21.31 14.59 -20.96
CA GLN A 4 22.46 14.62 -20.06
C GLN A 4 22.15 15.13 -18.65
N LYS A 5 20.87 15.44 -18.33
CA LYS A 5 20.46 15.92 -16.99
C LYS A 5 20.00 14.83 -16.02
N GLU A 6 19.99 13.54 -16.41
CA GLU A 6 19.41 12.45 -15.60
C GLU A 6 20.43 11.58 -14.85
N GLN A 7 21.73 11.70 -15.14
CA GLN A 7 22.77 10.97 -14.40
C GLN A 7 23.00 11.62 -13.04
N GLY A 8 22.50 10.99 -11.97
CA GLY A 8 22.74 11.39 -10.58
C GLY A 8 21.49 11.72 -9.78
N HIS A 9 20.37 12.05 -10.44
CA HIS A 9 19.15 12.40 -9.71
C HIS A 9 18.54 11.14 -9.06
N PRO A 10 18.23 11.16 -7.75
CA PRO A 10 17.88 9.96 -6.99
C PRO A 10 16.58 9.28 -7.45
N LEU A 11 15.64 10.01 -8.07
CA LEU A 11 14.42 9.42 -8.63
C LEU A 11 14.64 8.56 -9.88
N PHE A 12 15.79 8.70 -10.55
CA PHE A 12 16.14 7.90 -11.72
C PHE A 12 17.02 6.70 -11.36
N HIS A 13 17.40 6.55 -10.09
CA HIS A 13 18.17 5.39 -9.63
C HIS A 13 17.40 4.08 -9.93
N PRO A 14 18.06 3.02 -10.45
CA PRO A 14 17.39 1.77 -10.84
C PRO A 14 16.59 1.10 -9.72
N ALA A 15 16.99 1.28 -8.46
CA ALA A 15 16.25 0.75 -7.30
C ALA A 15 14.93 1.48 -7.01
N ILE A 16 14.72 2.66 -7.60
CA ILE A 16 13.63 3.58 -7.26
C ILE A 16 12.74 3.88 -8.48
N ASN A 17 13.31 3.94 -9.69
CA ASN A 17 12.62 4.46 -10.87
C ASN A 17 11.41 3.62 -11.30
N SER A 18 11.43 2.30 -11.03
CA SER A 18 10.35 1.36 -11.34
C SER A 18 9.24 1.34 -10.28
N LEU A 19 9.49 1.88 -9.10
CA LEU A 19 8.55 1.84 -7.99
C LEU A 19 7.44 2.87 -8.21
N LYS A 20 6.18 2.41 -8.18
CA LYS A 20 5.03 3.29 -8.36
C LYS A 20 4.81 4.16 -7.11
N PRO A 21 4.87 5.50 -7.21
CA PRO A 21 4.54 6.37 -6.09
C PRO A 21 3.03 6.34 -5.84
N ASN A 22 2.65 6.67 -4.61
CA ASN A 22 1.28 6.94 -4.26
C ASN A 22 1.14 8.29 -3.58
N TYR A 23 0.73 9.28 -4.37
CA TYR A 23 0.58 10.66 -3.94
C TYR A 23 -0.78 10.94 -3.27
N VAL A 24 -1.76 10.05 -3.46
CA VAL A 24 -3.13 10.25 -2.95
C VAL A 24 -3.26 9.55 -1.61
N ARG A 25 -3.00 10.31 -0.55
CA ARG A 25 -3.49 9.97 0.79
C ARG A 25 -4.52 11.03 1.19
N PRO A 26 -5.81 10.66 1.31
CA PRO A 26 -6.84 11.59 1.77
C PRO A 26 -6.55 12.21 3.16
N THR A 27 -5.57 11.69 3.90
CA THR A 27 -5.32 11.98 5.32
C THR A 27 -3.88 12.35 5.67
N ASP A 28 -3.03 12.77 4.72
CA ASP A 28 -1.66 13.24 5.04
C ASP A 28 -1.57 14.78 4.98
N PRO A 29 -2.08 15.52 5.99
CA PRO A 29 -1.99 16.97 6.00
C PRO A 29 -0.53 17.40 6.06
N PHE A 30 -0.21 18.52 5.40
CA PHE A 30 1.12 19.10 5.51
C PHE A 30 1.45 19.41 6.97
N ARG A 31 2.62 18.95 7.41
CA ARG A 31 3.19 19.19 8.74
C ARG A 31 4.61 19.67 8.56
N TYR A 32 4.87 20.93 8.90
CA TYR A 32 6.18 21.57 8.75
C TYR A 32 7.35 20.70 9.26
N ILE A 33 7.20 20.09 10.43
CA ILE A 33 8.22 19.20 11.00
C ILE A 33 8.45 17.95 10.14
N LEU A 34 7.39 17.30 9.64
CA LEU A 34 7.51 16.05 8.87
C LEU A 34 7.91 16.28 7.41
N ASN A 35 7.46 17.37 6.80
CA ASN A 35 7.62 17.61 5.37
C ASN A 35 8.80 18.50 5.03
N ILE A 36 9.28 19.33 5.97
CA ILE A 36 10.43 20.23 5.76
C ILE A 36 11.57 19.87 6.69
N VAL A 37 11.37 19.95 8.01
CA VAL A 37 12.47 19.85 8.97
C VAL A 37 13.15 18.48 8.97
N TYR A 38 12.39 17.38 9.04
CA TYR A 38 12.98 16.04 9.04
C TYR A 38 13.70 15.68 7.72
N PRO A 39 13.11 15.85 6.53
CA PRO A 39 13.81 15.61 5.28
C PRO A 39 15.12 16.39 5.16
N THR A 40 15.11 17.68 5.51
CA THR A 40 16.32 18.52 5.49
C THR A 40 17.39 18.00 6.45
N LYS A 41 17.02 17.62 7.68
CA LYS A 41 17.97 17.05 8.65
C LYS A 41 18.58 15.74 8.17
N VAL A 42 17.79 14.84 7.59
CA VAL A 42 18.28 13.57 7.04
C VAL A 42 19.30 13.84 5.94
N LEU A 43 19.01 14.76 5.02
CA LEU A 43 19.93 15.13 3.94
C LEU A 43 21.25 15.71 4.46
N GLN A 44 21.17 16.62 5.42
CA GLN A 44 22.35 17.20 6.06
C GLN A 44 23.19 16.14 6.78
N GLN A 45 22.55 15.16 7.46
CA GLN A 45 23.24 14.04 8.09
C GLN A 45 23.94 13.12 7.08
N LEU A 46 23.42 13.02 5.86
CA LEU A 46 24.05 12.31 4.74
C LEU A 46 25.12 13.15 4.02
N GLY A 47 25.43 14.36 4.51
CA GLY A 47 26.44 15.25 3.94
C GLY A 47 25.95 16.06 2.73
N VAL A 48 24.65 16.10 2.47
CA VAL A 48 24.07 16.89 1.38
C VAL A 48 23.86 18.34 1.83
N ASP A 49 24.50 19.28 1.13
CA ASP A 49 24.24 20.71 1.29
C ASP A 49 22.97 21.09 0.51
N VAL A 50 21.84 21.11 1.22
CA VAL A 50 20.51 21.40 0.65
C VAL A 50 20.38 22.79 0.02
N PHE A 51 21.32 23.70 0.27
CA PHE A 51 21.33 25.04 -0.34
C PHE A 51 22.20 25.11 -1.61
N LYS A 52 23.00 24.07 -1.88
CA LYS A 52 23.86 23.99 -3.07
C LYS A 52 23.45 22.88 -4.03
N ASP A 53 22.89 21.77 -3.52
CA ASP A 53 22.48 20.64 -4.33
C ASP A 53 20.96 20.57 -4.46
N HIS A 54 20.46 20.98 -5.63
CA HIS A 54 19.04 21.03 -5.93
C HIS A 54 18.47 19.67 -6.39
N GLN A 55 19.29 18.61 -6.47
CA GLN A 55 18.82 17.26 -6.84
C GLN A 55 18.08 16.55 -5.68
N TYR A 56 18.14 17.10 -4.46
CA TYR A 56 17.65 16.46 -3.24
C TYR A 56 16.62 17.32 -2.47
N ASP A 57 15.83 18.13 -3.15
CA ASP A 57 14.80 18.96 -2.49
C ASP A 57 13.72 18.12 -1.78
N THR A 58 12.97 18.73 -0.87
CA THR A 58 11.86 18.16 -0.10
C THR A 58 10.85 17.37 -0.94
N TRP A 59 10.52 17.82 -2.15
CA TRP A 59 9.61 17.09 -3.06
C TRP A 59 10.22 15.77 -3.58
N VAL A 60 11.55 15.75 -3.79
CA VAL A 60 12.29 14.56 -4.21
C VAL A 60 12.22 13.52 -3.10
N ILE A 61 12.50 13.93 -1.86
CA ILE A 61 12.43 13.04 -0.69
C ILE A 61 11.01 12.56 -0.45
N LYS A 62 10.00 13.43 -0.56
CA LYS A 62 8.61 13.01 -0.47
C LYS A 62 8.26 11.95 -1.51
N THR A 63 8.71 12.15 -2.75
CA THR A 63 8.47 11.19 -3.84
C THR A 63 9.19 9.86 -3.60
N LEU A 64 10.45 9.88 -3.15
CA LEU A 64 11.17 8.67 -2.73
C LEU A 64 10.37 7.91 -1.67
N MET A 65 9.94 8.60 -0.62
CA MET A 65 9.18 7.99 0.48
C MET A 65 7.83 7.43 0.02
N ASP A 66 7.14 8.10 -0.91
CA ASP A 66 5.89 7.59 -1.46
C ASP A 66 6.10 6.35 -2.34
N ARG A 67 7.21 6.29 -3.10
CA ARG A 67 7.60 5.09 -3.84
C ARG A 67 7.93 3.93 -2.92
N LEU A 68 8.80 4.14 -1.93
CA LEU A 68 9.18 3.10 -0.97
C LEU A 68 7.95 2.58 -0.22
N ARG A 69 7.17 3.48 0.39
CA ARG A 69 5.99 3.11 1.21
C ARG A 69 4.85 2.47 0.44
N ASN A 70 4.74 2.72 -0.87
CA ASN A 70 3.68 2.12 -1.68
C ASN A 70 4.04 0.70 -2.17
N ASN A 71 5.34 0.37 -2.22
CA ASN A 71 5.85 -0.89 -2.76
C ASN A 71 6.53 -1.77 -1.69
N GLN A 72 6.55 -1.32 -0.44
CA GLN A 72 7.07 -2.10 0.67
C GLN A 72 6.13 -3.24 1.06
N ASP A 73 6.72 -4.32 1.55
CA ASP A 73 6.07 -5.41 2.26
C ASP A 73 6.57 -5.38 3.73
N ASP A 74 5.69 -5.68 4.69
CA ASP A 74 6.00 -5.61 6.12
C ASP A 74 5.79 -6.95 6.83
N ALA A 75 6.63 -7.24 7.82
CA ALA A 75 6.50 -8.39 8.71
C ALA A 75 7.10 -8.10 10.09
N VAL A 76 6.91 -9.06 10.99
CA VAL A 76 7.65 -9.15 12.25
C VAL A 76 8.61 -10.34 12.14
N HIS A 77 9.90 -10.09 12.38
CA HIS A 77 10.93 -11.12 12.45
C HIS A 77 11.68 -10.99 13.77
N GLN A 78 11.65 -12.05 14.59
CA GLN A 78 12.32 -12.07 15.90
C GLN A 78 11.92 -10.91 16.83
N GLY A 79 10.65 -10.49 16.76
CA GLY A 79 10.12 -9.39 17.59
C GLY A 79 10.36 -7.98 17.01
N GLU A 80 11.09 -7.87 15.90
CA GLU A 80 11.38 -6.60 15.24
C GLU A 80 10.54 -6.41 13.98
N ALA A 81 10.13 -5.16 13.74
CA ALA A 81 9.45 -4.80 12.50
C ALA A 81 10.45 -4.78 11.33
N VAL A 82 10.16 -5.52 10.27
CA VAL A 82 11.01 -5.61 9.07
C VAL A 82 10.21 -5.14 7.86
N LEU A 83 10.86 -4.30 7.05
CA LEU A 83 10.33 -3.83 5.77
C LEU A 83 11.19 -4.36 4.63
N GLY A 84 10.55 -4.92 3.61
CA GLY A 84 11.17 -5.40 2.38
C GLY A 84 10.71 -4.59 1.18
N ILE A 85 11.61 -4.40 0.21
CA ILE A 85 11.26 -3.90 -1.12
C ILE A 85 11.79 -4.88 -2.14
N HIS A 86 10.90 -5.34 -3.01
CA HIS A 86 11.19 -6.36 -4.00
C HIS A 86 10.87 -5.81 -5.40
N PRO A 87 11.82 -5.13 -6.08
CA PRO A 87 11.52 -4.39 -7.31
C PRO A 87 10.86 -5.22 -8.42
N LEU A 88 11.20 -6.52 -8.54
CA LEU A 88 10.56 -7.42 -9.50
C LEU A 88 9.13 -7.79 -9.10
N TYR A 89 8.85 -7.98 -7.81
CA TYR A 89 7.50 -8.22 -7.31
C TYR A 89 6.62 -6.97 -7.47
N SER A 90 7.18 -5.78 -7.29
CA SER A 90 6.47 -4.51 -7.47
C SER A 90 5.97 -4.27 -8.91
N LEU A 91 6.36 -5.10 -9.88
CA LEU A 91 5.83 -5.08 -11.25
C LEU A 91 4.48 -5.79 -11.38
N PHE A 92 4.10 -6.65 -10.44
CA PHE A 92 2.87 -7.43 -10.50
C PHE A 92 1.69 -6.53 -10.13
N ASN A 93 0.68 -6.49 -11.00
CA ASN A 93 -0.56 -5.77 -10.72
C ASN A 93 -1.51 -6.59 -9.85
N HIS A 94 -2.48 -5.89 -9.24
CA HIS A 94 -3.52 -6.52 -8.45
C HIS A 94 -4.65 -7.12 -9.30
N SER A 95 -5.15 -8.29 -8.89
CA SER A 95 -6.47 -8.79 -9.25
C SER A 95 -7.18 -9.39 -8.03
N CYS A 96 -8.48 -9.13 -7.87
CA CYS A 96 -9.32 -9.80 -6.85
C CYS A 96 -9.60 -11.28 -7.19
N ASN A 97 -9.13 -11.75 -8.33
CA ASN A 97 -9.08 -13.15 -8.77
C ASN A 97 -7.74 -13.38 -9.50
N PRO A 98 -6.62 -13.49 -8.77
CA PRO A 98 -5.28 -13.51 -9.34
C PRO A 98 -4.97 -14.86 -10.02
N ASN A 99 -3.92 -14.87 -10.86
CA ASN A 99 -3.42 -16.10 -11.49
C ASN A 99 -2.10 -16.58 -10.88
N THR A 100 -1.50 -15.77 -10.01
CA THR A 100 -0.35 -16.13 -9.18
C THR A 100 -0.64 -15.84 -7.71
N SER A 101 0.03 -16.57 -6.83
CA SER A 101 0.15 -16.26 -5.41
C SER A 101 1.60 -15.95 -5.08
N PHE A 102 1.83 -15.16 -4.04
CA PHE A 102 3.17 -14.91 -3.52
C PHE A 102 3.29 -15.36 -2.06
N GLN A 103 4.51 -15.71 -1.65
CA GLN A 103 4.88 -15.97 -0.27
C GLN A 103 6.20 -15.24 0.00
N ALA A 104 6.21 -14.38 1.01
CA ALA A 104 7.40 -13.69 1.47
C ALA A 104 7.89 -14.34 2.78
N GLU A 105 9.20 -14.51 2.92
CA GLU A 105 9.80 -14.90 4.20
C GLU A 105 9.66 -13.76 5.22
N ASN A 106 9.59 -14.08 6.52
CA ASN A 106 9.40 -13.07 7.56
C ASN A 106 10.57 -12.08 7.65
N ASP A 107 11.78 -12.48 7.27
CA ASP A 107 12.96 -11.61 7.20
C ASP A 107 12.98 -10.73 5.92
N LYS A 108 11.98 -10.88 5.06
CA LYS A 108 11.79 -10.16 3.79
C LYS A 108 12.96 -10.27 2.81
N ARG A 109 13.76 -11.33 2.89
CA ARG A 109 14.88 -11.53 1.94
C ARG A 109 14.47 -12.26 0.67
N HIS A 110 13.49 -13.15 0.77
CA HIS A 110 13.00 -13.92 -0.38
C HIS A 110 11.50 -13.79 -0.56
N ILE A 111 11.10 -13.73 -1.83
CA ILE A 111 9.71 -13.83 -2.27
C ILE A 111 9.59 -14.92 -3.32
N SER A 112 8.66 -15.85 -3.10
CA SER A 112 8.31 -16.91 -4.03
C SER A 112 6.99 -16.60 -4.69
N ILE A 113 6.93 -16.68 -6.02
CA ILE A 113 5.69 -16.48 -6.80
C ILE A 113 5.35 -17.80 -7.48
N LYS A 114 4.10 -18.25 -7.34
CA LYS A 114 3.62 -19.52 -7.89
C LYS A 114 2.34 -19.29 -8.68
N ALA A 115 2.22 -19.93 -9.84
CA ALA A 115 0.96 -19.96 -10.57
C ALA A 115 -0.08 -20.75 -9.75
N VAL A 116 -1.31 -20.23 -9.65
CA VAL A 116 -2.43 -20.91 -8.97
C VAL A 116 -3.46 -21.48 -9.95
N ARG A 117 -3.27 -21.22 -11.24
CA ARG A 117 -4.03 -21.79 -12.36
C ARG A 117 -3.18 -21.78 -13.62
N ALA A 118 -3.65 -22.41 -14.70
CA ALA A 118 -3.02 -22.28 -16.00
C ALA A 118 -3.00 -20.80 -16.46
N ILE A 119 -1.87 -20.38 -17.03
CA ILE A 119 -1.63 -19.02 -17.53
C ILE A 119 -1.25 -19.11 -19.01
N LYS A 120 -1.96 -18.37 -19.86
CA LYS A 120 -1.71 -18.39 -21.31
C LYS A 120 -0.47 -17.56 -21.67
N LYS A 121 0.17 -17.89 -22.80
CA LYS A 121 1.24 -17.05 -23.35
C LYS A 121 0.70 -15.64 -23.62
N GLY A 122 1.38 -14.62 -23.09
CA GLY A 122 0.99 -13.21 -23.20
C GLY A 122 -0.08 -12.76 -22.20
N GLU A 123 -0.58 -13.65 -21.34
CA GLU A 123 -1.43 -13.26 -20.21
C GLU A 123 -0.58 -12.62 -19.11
N GLU A 124 -1.00 -11.46 -18.61
CA GLU A 124 -0.33 -10.75 -17.51
C GLU A 124 -0.41 -11.54 -16.20
N PHE A 125 0.63 -11.47 -15.38
CA PHE A 125 0.62 -12.02 -14.04
C PHE A 125 0.00 -11.05 -13.04
N PHE A 126 -0.95 -11.55 -12.26
CA PHE A 126 -1.61 -10.80 -11.21
C PHE A 126 -1.41 -11.49 -9.86
N VAL A 127 -1.21 -10.67 -8.84
CA VAL A 127 -1.20 -11.07 -7.43
C VAL A 127 -2.39 -10.43 -6.69
N GLU A 128 -2.65 -10.91 -5.48
CA GLU A 128 -3.49 -10.20 -4.52
C GLU A 128 -2.59 -9.29 -3.67
N TYR A 129 -2.95 -8.02 -3.46
CA TYR A 129 -2.11 -7.08 -2.69
C TYR A 129 -2.32 -7.22 -1.18
N THR A 130 -3.54 -7.56 -0.78
CA THR A 130 -3.93 -7.87 0.58
C THR A 130 -5.13 -8.79 0.53
N ASP A 131 -5.36 -9.60 1.56
CA ASP A 131 -6.46 -10.56 1.57
C ASP A 131 -7.80 -9.81 1.50
N VAL A 132 -8.39 -9.86 0.31
CA VAL A 132 -9.71 -9.29 0.06
C VAL A 132 -10.66 -10.24 -0.63
N ARG A 133 -10.20 -11.48 -0.91
CA ARG A 133 -10.95 -12.46 -1.68
C ARG A 133 -12.33 -12.73 -1.09
N HIS A 134 -12.43 -12.75 0.23
CA HIS A 134 -13.66 -13.06 0.96
C HIS A 134 -14.63 -11.88 1.07
N PHE A 135 -14.20 -10.64 0.80
CA PHE A 135 -15.07 -9.48 0.97
C PHE A 135 -15.98 -9.21 -0.24
N PRO A 136 -17.16 -8.61 0.02
CA PRO A 136 -18.03 -8.05 -1.02
C PRO A 136 -17.37 -6.89 -1.79
N TYR A 137 -17.91 -6.58 -2.99
CA TYR A 137 -17.33 -5.61 -3.92
C TYR A 137 -16.98 -4.26 -3.29
N SER A 138 -17.93 -3.65 -2.58
CA SER A 138 -17.78 -2.33 -1.96
C SER A 138 -16.62 -2.27 -0.97
N ILE A 139 -16.47 -3.30 -0.12
CA ILE A 139 -15.39 -3.42 0.85
C ILE A 139 -14.04 -3.61 0.14
N ARG A 140 -13.97 -4.48 -0.87
CA ARG A 140 -12.74 -4.64 -1.67
C ARG A 140 -12.30 -3.32 -2.30
N GLN A 141 -13.23 -2.56 -2.91
CA GLN A 141 -12.92 -1.26 -3.50
C GLN A 141 -12.38 -0.27 -2.46
N ARG A 142 -12.95 -0.27 -1.24
CA ARG A 142 -12.52 0.63 -0.17
C ARG A 142 -11.13 0.28 0.37
N ILE A 143 -10.85 -1.00 0.60
CA ILE A 143 -9.52 -1.48 1.04
C ILE A 143 -8.46 -1.18 -0.02
N LEU A 144 -8.74 -1.53 -1.28
CA LEU A 144 -7.77 -1.42 -2.36
C LEU A 144 -7.62 0.01 -2.89
N MET A 145 -8.49 0.95 -2.50
CA MET A 145 -8.54 2.33 -2.99
C MET A 145 -7.16 2.99 -3.03
N ARG A 146 -6.36 2.76 -1.98
CA ARG A 146 -5.00 3.29 -1.89
C ARG A 146 -4.11 2.85 -3.06
N TRP A 147 -4.19 1.59 -3.50
CA TRP A 147 -3.27 1.04 -4.51
C TRP A 147 -3.83 1.04 -5.93
N VAL A 148 -5.12 0.74 -6.08
CA VAL A 148 -5.76 0.56 -7.40
C VAL A 148 -6.66 1.74 -7.80
N GLY A 149 -6.92 2.67 -6.87
CA GLY A 149 -7.84 3.78 -7.08
C GLY A 149 -9.31 3.34 -7.12
N PRO A 150 -10.21 4.23 -7.56
CA PRO A 150 -11.61 3.87 -7.75
C PRO A 150 -11.73 2.91 -8.94
N ASN A 151 -12.57 1.88 -8.80
CA ASN A 151 -12.88 0.90 -9.86
C ASN A 151 -11.69 0.02 -10.24
N CYS A 152 -11.31 -0.90 -9.35
CA CYS A 152 -10.42 -2.01 -9.68
C CYS A 152 -10.83 -2.63 -11.02
N GLY A 153 -9.85 -2.69 -11.93
CA GLY A 153 -10.07 -3.10 -13.30
C GLY A 153 -10.18 -4.61 -13.51
N CYS A 154 -9.98 -5.45 -12.49
CA CYS A 154 -9.94 -6.90 -12.66
C CYS A 154 -11.29 -7.51 -13.12
N ASP A 155 -11.26 -8.71 -13.69
CA ASP A 155 -12.45 -9.42 -14.19
C ASP A 155 -13.56 -9.56 -13.14
N ARG A 156 -13.20 -9.94 -11.90
CA ARG A 156 -14.16 -10.07 -10.81
C ARG A 156 -14.90 -8.76 -10.56
N CYS A 157 -14.16 -7.66 -10.39
CA CYS A 157 -14.75 -6.34 -10.17
C CYS A 157 -15.53 -5.82 -11.37
N ARG A 158 -15.12 -6.14 -12.61
CA ARG A 158 -15.90 -5.82 -13.81
C ARG A 158 -17.22 -6.57 -13.84
N ASN A 159 -17.21 -7.85 -13.48
CA ASN A 159 -18.42 -8.69 -13.46
C ASN A 159 -19.38 -8.26 -12.36
N ASP A 160 -18.87 -7.94 -11.16
CA ASP A 160 -19.69 -7.41 -10.07
C ASP A 160 -20.43 -6.13 -10.51
N ARG A 161 -19.71 -5.17 -11.13
CA ARG A 161 -20.33 -3.95 -11.68
C ARG A 161 -21.37 -4.24 -12.76
N LYS A 162 -21.11 -5.20 -13.67
CA LYS A 162 -22.08 -5.61 -14.69
C LYS A 162 -23.33 -6.26 -14.10
N ALA A 163 -23.18 -6.96 -12.98
CA ALA A 163 -24.28 -7.55 -12.23
C ALA A 163 -25.06 -6.52 -11.38
N GLY A 164 -24.69 -5.24 -11.44
CA GLY A 164 -25.34 -4.18 -10.66
C GLY A 164 -24.87 -4.09 -9.22
N ILE A 165 -23.83 -4.83 -8.82
CA ILE A 165 -23.27 -4.77 -7.46
C ILE A 165 -22.47 -3.46 -7.33
N GLY A 166 -23.00 -2.54 -6.53
CA GLY A 166 -22.49 -1.17 -6.40
C GLY A 166 -21.65 -0.96 -5.14
N MET A 167 -21.29 0.30 -4.88
CA MET A 167 -20.86 0.70 -3.54
C MET A 167 -22.02 0.69 -2.53
N GLU A 168 -23.26 0.69 -3.01
CA GLU A 168 -24.48 0.95 -2.23
C GLU A 168 -24.99 -0.27 -1.45
N ASP A 169 -24.47 -1.47 -1.70
CA ASP A 169 -25.03 -2.71 -1.13
C ASP A 169 -24.55 -3.04 0.29
N ILE A 170 -23.63 -2.25 0.85
CA ILE A 170 -23.22 -2.41 2.26
C ILE A 170 -23.21 -1.04 2.92
N GLN A 171 -24.22 -0.81 3.78
CA GLN A 171 -24.16 0.23 4.79
C GLN A 171 -23.07 -0.15 5.80
N VAL A 172 -21.84 0.18 5.46
CA VAL A 172 -20.75 0.20 6.43
C VAL A 172 -21.14 1.25 7.47
N PRO A 173 -21.32 0.91 8.76
CA PRO A 173 -21.66 1.91 9.76
C PRO A 173 -20.62 3.03 9.71
N VAL A 174 -21.07 4.24 9.37
CA VAL A 174 -20.25 5.44 9.36
C VAL A 174 -20.24 5.95 10.79
N GLY A 175 -19.15 5.71 11.52
CA GLY A 175 -19.14 5.87 12.98
C GLY A 175 -17.77 5.62 13.63
N ARG A 176 -17.76 5.20 14.89
CA ARG A 176 -16.54 4.86 15.65
C ARG A 176 -15.90 3.59 15.06
N ALA A 177 -14.58 3.38 15.22
CA ALA A 177 -13.93 2.16 14.69
C ALA A 177 -14.56 0.89 15.26
N SER A 178 -15.06 0.95 16.49
CA SER A 178 -15.80 -0.14 17.14
C SER A 178 -16.96 -0.63 16.28
N ASP A 179 -17.71 0.28 15.66
CA ASP A 179 -18.92 -0.02 14.91
C ASP A 179 -18.57 -0.74 13.59
N PHE A 180 -17.45 -0.33 12.97
CA PHE A 180 -16.91 -1.01 11.79
C PHE A 180 -16.28 -2.37 12.14
N GLN A 181 -15.57 -2.46 13.27
CA GLN A 181 -14.98 -3.70 13.76
C GLN A 181 -16.07 -4.76 14.04
N GLU A 182 -17.15 -4.36 14.70
CA GLU A 182 -18.30 -5.21 14.99
C GLU A 182 -19.07 -5.61 13.72
N PHE A 183 -19.21 -4.68 12.76
CA PHE A 183 -19.75 -4.99 11.44
C PHE A 183 -18.92 -6.05 10.69
N VAL A 184 -17.60 -5.87 10.62
CA VAL A 184 -16.70 -6.83 9.98
C VAL A 184 -16.76 -8.20 10.68
N ARG A 185 -16.75 -8.25 12.02
CA ARG A 185 -16.91 -9.52 12.76
C ARG A 185 -18.24 -10.20 12.48
N SER A 186 -19.34 -9.46 12.53
CA SER A 186 -20.70 -10.03 12.37
C SER A 186 -20.96 -10.55 10.95
N GLN A 187 -20.38 -9.94 9.92
CA GLN A 187 -20.56 -10.36 8.53
C GLN A 187 -19.55 -11.41 8.07
N MET A 188 -18.33 -11.42 8.63
CA MET A 188 -17.21 -12.21 8.11
C MET A 188 -16.81 -13.38 9.01
N GLY A 189 -17.23 -13.40 10.28
CA GLY A 189 -16.85 -14.46 11.23
C GLY A 189 -15.35 -14.51 11.54
N ILE A 190 -14.61 -13.41 11.34
CA ILE A 190 -13.17 -13.33 11.58
C ILE A 190 -12.84 -12.87 13.00
N SER A 191 -11.64 -13.18 13.48
CA SER A 191 -11.16 -12.85 14.83
C SER A 191 -11.00 -11.33 15.05
N GLU A 192 -10.89 -10.94 16.31
CA GLU A 192 -10.67 -9.54 16.71
C GLU A 192 -9.35 -8.97 16.16
N GLU A 193 -8.31 -9.81 16.07
CA GLU A 193 -7.00 -9.44 15.55
C GLU A 193 -7.03 -9.21 14.02
N GLU A 194 -7.70 -10.11 13.28
CA GLU A 194 -7.92 -9.96 11.83
C GLU A 194 -8.76 -8.73 11.51
N THR A 195 -9.76 -8.45 12.35
CA THR A 195 -10.60 -7.25 12.24
C THR A 195 -9.78 -5.97 12.45
N ALA A 196 -8.89 -5.95 13.47
CA ALA A 196 -8.04 -4.79 13.75
C ALA A 196 -7.05 -4.51 12.62
N CYS A 197 -6.44 -5.57 12.06
CA CYS A 197 -5.55 -5.48 10.89
C CYS A 197 -6.30 -4.87 9.69
N LEU A 198 -7.52 -5.34 9.41
CA LEU A 198 -8.35 -4.82 8.32
C LEU A 198 -8.68 -3.33 8.49
N CYS A 199 -9.03 -2.92 9.72
CA CYS A 199 -9.32 -1.52 10.04
C CYS A 199 -8.08 -0.63 9.84
N GLN A 200 -6.90 -1.12 10.20
CA GLN A 200 -5.63 -0.42 9.99
C GLN A 200 -5.30 -0.26 8.50
N GLN A 201 -5.49 -1.31 7.69
CA GLN A 201 -5.31 -1.26 6.24
C GLN A 201 -6.27 -0.29 5.54
N MET A 202 -7.49 -0.14 6.05
CA MET A 202 -8.49 0.82 5.56
C MET A 202 -8.25 2.26 6.00
N GLY A 203 -7.15 2.55 6.72
CA GLY A 203 -6.84 3.89 7.20
C GLY A 203 -7.77 4.38 8.32
N LEU A 204 -8.48 3.47 9.00
CA LEU A 204 -9.40 3.77 10.10
C LEU A 204 -8.68 3.87 11.46
N MET A 205 -7.34 3.88 11.50
CA MET A 205 -6.58 3.99 12.75
C MET A 205 -6.82 5.28 13.53
N SER A 206 -7.36 6.35 12.91
CA SER A 206 -7.81 7.54 13.65
C SER A 206 -9.00 7.27 14.57
N MET A 207 -9.59 6.07 14.49
CA MET A 207 -10.80 5.69 15.21
C MET A 207 -10.60 4.53 16.19
N ILE A 208 -9.43 3.88 16.24
CA ILE A 208 -9.10 2.90 17.29
C ILE A 208 -8.88 3.68 18.60
N PRO A 209 -9.65 3.41 19.68
CA PRO A 209 -9.39 4.03 20.95
C PRO A 209 -7.94 3.73 21.36
N LYS A 210 -7.12 4.77 21.56
CA LYS A 210 -5.87 4.58 22.29
C LYS A 210 -6.26 4.09 23.66
N ASP A 211 -5.94 2.85 23.97
CA ASP A 211 -6.16 2.29 25.30
C ASP A 211 -5.45 3.20 26.33
N ARG A 212 -6.26 3.96 27.09
CA ARG A 212 -5.78 4.82 28.17
C ARG A 212 -5.83 4.08 29.52
N SER A 213 -6.10 2.77 29.54
CA SER A 213 -6.22 1.99 30.77
C SER A 213 -4.88 1.46 31.32
N LYS A 214 -3.75 1.78 30.68
CA LYS A 214 -2.42 1.54 31.25
C LYS A 214 -1.67 2.86 31.44
N LYS A 215 -2.01 3.56 32.53
CA LYS A 215 -1.13 4.48 33.26
C LYS A 215 -1.36 4.28 34.74
#